data_AF-A0A8T5M3R1-F1
#
_entry.id   AF-A0A8T5M3R1-F1
#
_cell.length_a   1.000
_cell.length_b   1.000
_cell.length_c   1.000
_cell.angle_alpha   90.00
_cell.angle_beta   90.00
_cell.angle_gamma   90.00
#
_symmetry.space_group_name_H-M   'P 1'
#
loop_
_entity.id
_entity.type
_entity.pdbx_description
1 polymer ?
#
loop_
_entity_poly.entity_id
_entity_poly.type
_entity_poly.pdbx_seq_one_letter_code
_entity_poly.pdbx_strand_id
1 'polypeptide(L)'
;MGDPKKLKKKYSTPMHPWNKDNIESERLITAEYALKIKKEIFIVNSFLKKYKNIAKKLIAKKTTQGEKEKAQVLTKMQHLGLLPAGADIEQILGLQLKDVLERRLQSIVYRKGLARTMSQARQFIVHRHIMVKDKEISMPSYLMSVEEENLVSFKEKSSLSNEDHPERVREVKKVEEKVKEEVKKDKENTSITPISKELAEEELTDEELLSTEDVEEPIEEVKEE
;
A
#
# COMPACT_ATOMS: atom_id res chain seq x y z
N MET A 1 11.41 -40.64 -30.67
CA MET A 1 10.61 -39.95 -29.62
C MET A 1 11.08 -38.51 -29.56
N GLY A 2 10.17 -37.53 -29.57
CA GLY A 2 10.53 -36.11 -29.59
C GLY A 2 11.02 -35.59 -28.23
N ASP A 3 11.34 -34.29 -28.17
CA ASP A 3 11.85 -33.65 -26.94
C ASP A 3 10.75 -33.44 -25.87
N PRO A 4 11.00 -33.81 -24.60
CA PRO A 4 10.04 -33.59 -23.52
C PRO A 4 9.96 -32.11 -23.11
N LYS A 5 8.79 -31.69 -22.61
CA LYS A 5 8.55 -30.33 -22.12
C LYS A 5 9.31 -30.06 -20.82
N LYS A 6 10.27 -29.12 -20.86
CA LYS A 6 11.04 -28.67 -19.69
C LYS A 6 10.29 -27.64 -18.84
N LEU A 7 10.58 -27.62 -17.53
CA LEU A 7 10.08 -26.60 -16.59
C LEU A 7 10.64 -25.22 -16.97
N LYS A 8 9.75 -24.22 -17.04
CA LYS A 8 10.11 -22.82 -17.37
C LYS A 8 9.97 -21.92 -16.16
N LYS A 9 10.83 -20.90 -16.08
CA LYS A 9 10.76 -19.84 -15.06
C LYS A 9 9.42 -19.09 -15.17
N LYS A 10 8.90 -18.65 -14.03
CA LYS A 10 7.65 -17.87 -13.92
C LYS A 10 7.88 -16.35 -13.88
N TYR A 11 9.13 -15.94 -14.04
CA TYR A 11 9.55 -14.56 -13.99
C TYR A 11 10.51 -14.26 -15.14
N SER A 12 10.52 -13.01 -15.58
CA SER A 12 11.53 -12.44 -16.49
C SER A 12 12.38 -11.45 -15.72
N THR A 13 13.68 -11.47 -15.95
CA THR A 13 14.61 -10.43 -15.46
C THR A 13 14.54 -9.19 -16.36
N PRO A 14 14.96 -8.02 -15.86
CA PRO A 14 15.16 -6.84 -16.70
C PRO A 14 16.21 -7.11 -17.78
N MET A 15 16.12 -6.39 -18.90
CA MET A 15 17.06 -6.54 -20.02
C MET A 15 18.46 -6.03 -19.64
N HIS A 16 18.53 -4.91 -18.93
CA HIS A 16 19.78 -4.32 -18.47
C HIS A 16 19.84 -4.27 -16.94
N PRO A 17 20.86 -4.88 -16.29
CA PRO A 17 20.95 -4.94 -14.84
C PRO A 17 21.21 -3.59 -14.15
N TRP A 18 21.94 -2.67 -14.79
CA TRP A 18 22.47 -1.45 -14.16
C TRP A 18 21.74 -0.18 -14.61
N ASN A 19 20.41 -0.24 -14.63
CA ASN A 19 19.58 0.95 -14.86
C ASN A 19 19.22 1.59 -13.51
N LYS A 20 19.63 2.85 -13.31
CA LYS A 20 19.43 3.60 -12.06
C LYS A 20 17.95 3.67 -11.65
N ASP A 21 17.06 4.01 -12.58
CA ASP A 21 15.63 4.19 -12.31
C ASP A 21 14.96 2.87 -11.88
N ASN A 22 15.35 1.77 -12.52
CA ASN A 22 14.89 0.44 -12.12
C ASN A 22 15.40 0.06 -10.73
N ILE A 23 16.67 0.33 -10.42
CA ILE A 23 17.27 0.03 -9.12
C ILE A 23 16.58 0.83 -8.02
N GLU A 24 16.31 2.11 -8.25
CA GLU A 24 15.64 3.00 -7.30
C GLU A 24 14.19 2.58 -7.05
N SER A 25 13.41 2.37 -8.11
CA SER A 25 12.01 1.93 -8.00
C SER A 25 11.89 0.57 -7.30
N GLU A 26 12.76 -0.40 -7.64
CA GLU A 26 12.80 -1.71 -6.98
C GLU A 26 13.17 -1.61 -5.49
N ARG A 27 14.10 -0.70 -5.14
CA ARG A 27 14.52 -0.45 -3.76
C ARG A 27 13.35 0.11 -2.95
N LEU A 28 12.63 1.09 -3.49
CA LEU A 28 11.45 1.69 -2.85
C LEU A 28 10.37 0.63 -2.60
N ILE A 29 10.01 -0.16 -3.62
CA ILE A 29 9.00 -1.23 -3.49
C ILE A 29 9.43 -2.30 -2.48
N THR A 30 10.71 -2.65 -2.49
CA THR A 30 11.26 -3.66 -1.57
C THR A 30 11.20 -3.19 -0.12
N ALA A 31 11.49 -1.91 0.13
CA ALA A 31 11.40 -1.30 1.45
C ALA A 31 9.94 -1.22 1.92
N GLU A 32 9.03 -0.74 1.07
CA GLU A 32 7.61 -0.56 1.39
C GLU A 32 6.91 -1.89 1.76
N TYR A 33 7.14 -2.95 1.00
CA TYR A 33 6.47 -4.24 1.20
C TYR A 33 7.32 -5.29 1.93
N ALA A 34 8.49 -4.92 2.46
CA ALA A 34 9.45 -5.83 3.09
C ALA A 34 9.69 -7.12 2.28
N LEU A 35 10.02 -6.97 0.99
CA LEU A 35 10.30 -8.10 0.11
C LEU A 35 11.71 -8.65 0.38
N LYS A 36 11.89 -9.98 0.34
CA LYS A 36 13.20 -10.58 0.63
C LYS A 36 14.19 -10.43 -0.52
N ILE A 37 13.70 -10.58 -1.75
CA ILE A 37 14.53 -10.62 -2.97
C ILE A 37 13.77 -9.96 -4.12
N LYS A 38 14.52 -9.26 -5.00
CA LYS A 38 14.01 -8.67 -6.27
C LYS A 38 13.24 -9.65 -7.15
N LYS A 39 13.54 -10.95 -7.06
CA LYS A 39 12.80 -12.02 -7.77
C LYS A 39 11.31 -11.99 -7.48
N GLU A 40 10.88 -11.58 -6.29
CA GLU A 40 9.46 -11.44 -5.96
C GLU A 40 8.80 -10.34 -6.82
N ILE A 41 9.47 -9.21 -7.00
CA ILE A 41 9.04 -8.13 -7.91
C ILE A 41 8.94 -8.66 -9.33
N PHE A 42 9.93 -9.42 -9.79
CA PHE A 42 9.93 -9.99 -11.15
C PHE A 42 8.80 -10.98 -11.40
N ILE A 43 8.43 -11.78 -10.39
CA ILE A 43 7.27 -12.70 -10.47
C ILE A 43 5.99 -11.90 -10.63
N VAL A 44 5.79 -10.86 -9.82
CA VAL A 44 4.59 -10.01 -9.87
C VAL A 44 4.51 -9.24 -11.19
N ASN A 45 5.62 -8.66 -11.64
CA ASN A 45 5.68 -7.94 -12.91
C ASN A 45 5.38 -8.89 -14.09
N SER A 46 5.89 -10.12 -14.04
CA SER A 46 5.59 -11.14 -15.06
C SER A 46 4.13 -11.60 -15.04
N PHE A 47 3.53 -11.67 -13.85
CA PHE A 47 2.09 -11.92 -13.68
C PHE A 47 1.26 -10.80 -14.35
N LEU A 48 1.56 -9.53 -14.05
CA LEU A 48 0.90 -8.40 -14.69
C LEU A 48 1.08 -8.37 -16.20
N LYS A 49 2.32 -8.52 -16.67
CA LYS A 49 2.62 -8.57 -18.11
C LYS A 49 1.84 -9.67 -18.80
N LYS A 50 1.71 -10.85 -18.18
CA LYS A 50 0.89 -11.95 -18.71
C LYS A 50 -0.57 -11.53 -18.89
N TYR A 51 -1.18 -10.95 -17.87
CA TYR A 51 -2.61 -10.57 -17.93
C TYR A 51 -2.87 -9.36 -18.81
N LYS A 52 -1.99 -8.36 -18.83
CA LYS A 52 -2.06 -7.25 -19.79
C LYS A 52 -1.94 -7.74 -21.23
N ASN A 53 -1.06 -8.69 -21.52
CA ASN A 53 -0.94 -9.28 -22.85
C ASN A 53 -2.17 -10.11 -23.25
N ILE A 54 -2.77 -10.82 -22.30
CA ILE A 54 -4.03 -11.54 -22.53
C ILE A 54 -5.14 -10.54 -22.84
N ALA A 55 -5.29 -9.48 -22.03
CA ALA A 55 -6.27 -8.42 -22.24
C ALA A 55 -6.14 -7.78 -23.62
N LYS A 56 -4.94 -7.35 -24.03
CA LYS A 56 -4.67 -6.80 -25.37
C LYS A 56 -5.12 -7.72 -26.50
N LYS A 57 -4.84 -9.02 -26.38
CA LYS A 57 -5.26 -10.02 -27.39
C LYS A 57 -6.78 -10.20 -27.43
N LEU A 58 -7.42 -10.22 -26.25
CA LEU A 58 -8.85 -10.46 -26.14
C LEU A 58 -9.66 -9.24 -26.59
N ILE A 59 -9.21 -8.01 -26.31
CA ILE A 59 -9.86 -6.78 -26.79
C ILE A 59 -10.08 -6.82 -28.31
N ALA A 60 -9.03 -7.20 -29.06
CA ALA A 60 -9.11 -7.31 -30.52
C ALA A 60 -9.95 -8.52 -31.02
N LYS A 61 -10.13 -9.57 -30.21
CA LYS A 61 -10.77 -10.82 -30.62
C LYS A 61 -12.28 -10.74 -30.43
N LYS A 62 -13.04 -10.79 -31.53
CA LYS A 62 -14.52 -10.71 -31.58
C LYS A 62 -15.23 -12.05 -31.75
N THR A 63 -14.53 -13.18 -31.57
CA THR A 63 -15.16 -14.50 -31.71
C THR A 63 -15.94 -14.89 -30.45
N THR A 64 -16.93 -15.77 -30.58
CA THR A 64 -17.71 -16.31 -29.45
C THR A 64 -16.82 -16.94 -28.37
N GLN A 65 -15.74 -17.61 -28.78
CA GLN A 65 -14.74 -18.15 -27.85
C GLN A 65 -13.94 -17.04 -27.15
N GLY A 66 -13.65 -15.93 -27.85
CA GLY A 66 -13.00 -14.76 -27.26
C GLY A 66 -13.84 -14.15 -26.14
N GLU A 67 -15.16 -14.07 -26.30
CA GLU A 67 -16.08 -13.58 -25.26
C GLU A 67 -16.08 -14.48 -24.01
N LYS A 68 -16.06 -15.80 -24.20
CA LYS A 68 -15.91 -16.75 -23.08
C LYS A 68 -14.58 -16.57 -22.34
N GLU A 69 -13.48 -16.42 -23.07
CA GLU A 69 -12.16 -16.15 -22.50
C GLU A 69 -12.12 -14.81 -21.75
N LYS A 70 -12.78 -13.76 -22.29
CA LYS A 70 -12.93 -12.45 -21.63
C LYS A 70 -13.63 -12.61 -20.29
N ALA A 71 -14.78 -13.27 -20.27
CA ALA A 71 -15.53 -13.52 -19.05
C ALA A 71 -14.69 -14.26 -18.00
N GLN A 72 -13.97 -15.31 -18.38
CA GLN A 72 -13.10 -16.07 -17.47
C GLN A 72 -11.97 -15.22 -16.86
N VAL A 73 -11.35 -14.35 -17.68
CA VAL A 73 -10.29 -13.45 -17.20
C VAL A 73 -10.87 -12.43 -16.21
N LEU A 74 -12.02 -11.84 -16.52
CA LEU A 74 -12.71 -10.89 -15.66
C LEU A 74 -13.12 -11.52 -14.32
N THR A 75 -13.78 -12.68 -14.34
CA THR A 75 -14.14 -13.42 -13.13
C THR A 75 -12.92 -13.70 -12.27
N LYS A 76 -11.80 -14.09 -12.88
CA LYS A 76 -10.55 -14.33 -12.14
C LYS A 76 -9.97 -13.06 -11.52
N MET A 77 -9.96 -11.93 -12.24
CA MET A 77 -9.45 -10.66 -11.72
C MET A 77 -10.31 -10.12 -10.57
N GLN A 78 -11.63 -10.24 -10.70
CA GLN A 78 -12.60 -9.89 -9.65
C GLN A 78 -12.41 -10.77 -8.42
N HIS A 79 -12.28 -12.09 -8.60
CA HIS A 79 -12.07 -13.01 -7.49
C HIS A 79 -10.77 -12.74 -6.73
N LEU A 80 -9.70 -12.30 -7.42
CA LEU A 80 -8.44 -11.89 -6.79
C LEU A 80 -8.50 -10.49 -6.13
N GLY A 81 -9.58 -9.72 -6.35
CA GLY A 81 -9.73 -8.37 -5.84
C GLY A 81 -8.84 -7.35 -6.55
N LEU A 82 -8.42 -7.63 -7.79
CA LEU A 82 -7.64 -6.70 -8.61
C LEU A 82 -8.52 -5.76 -9.41
N LEU A 83 -9.78 -6.14 -9.66
CA LEU A 83 -10.77 -5.32 -10.35
C LEU A 83 -12.09 -5.29 -9.57
N PRO A 84 -12.83 -4.17 -9.62
CA PRO A 84 -14.17 -4.10 -9.05
C PRO A 84 -15.18 -4.95 -9.84
N ALA A 85 -16.33 -5.23 -9.22
CA ALA A 85 -17.44 -5.89 -9.91
C ALA A 85 -17.98 -4.98 -11.04
N GLY A 86 -18.24 -5.56 -12.21
CA GLY A 86 -18.68 -4.81 -13.39
C GLY A 86 -17.56 -4.12 -14.18
N ALA A 87 -16.30 -4.30 -13.79
CA ALA A 87 -15.13 -3.85 -14.52
C ALA A 87 -15.07 -4.40 -15.95
N ASP A 88 -14.65 -3.56 -16.89
CA ASP A 88 -14.34 -3.99 -18.26
C ASP A 88 -12.89 -4.46 -18.40
N ILE A 89 -12.62 -5.24 -19.46
CA ILE A 89 -11.31 -5.85 -19.70
C ILE A 89 -10.19 -4.81 -19.91
N GLU A 90 -10.53 -3.61 -20.38
CA GLU A 90 -9.58 -2.53 -20.60
C GLU A 90 -8.93 -2.06 -19.28
N GLN A 91 -9.64 -2.14 -18.16
CA GLN A 91 -9.12 -1.72 -16.85
C GLN A 91 -7.91 -2.57 -16.39
N ILE A 92 -7.76 -3.80 -16.90
CA ILE A 92 -6.58 -4.65 -16.65
C ILE A 92 -5.29 -3.95 -17.12
N LEU A 93 -5.36 -3.11 -18.15
CA LEU A 93 -4.21 -2.38 -18.68
C LEU A 93 -3.69 -1.33 -17.71
N GLY A 94 -4.57 -0.77 -16.87
CA GLY A 94 -4.24 0.23 -15.84
C GLY A 94 -3.58 -0.35 -14.58
N LEU A 95 -3.69 -1.66 -14.35
CA LEU A 95 -3.17 -2.29 -13.13
C LEU A 95 -1.67 -2.06 -12.93
N GLN A 96 -1.30 -1.71 -11.71
CA GLN A 96 0.06 -1.45 -11.29
C GLN A 96 0.61 -2.61 -10.45
N LEU A 97 1.94 -2.59 -10.25
CA LEU A 97 2.63 -3.60 -9.46
C LEU A 97 2.18 -3.60 -7.99
N LYS A 98 1.89 -2.42 -7.44
CA LYS A 98 1.43 -2.23 -6.07
C LYS A 98 0.08 -2.93 -5.81
N ASP A 99 -0.86 -2.82 -6.75
CA ASP A 99 -2.18 -3.46 -6.64
C ASP A 99 -2.06 -4.97 -6.37
N VAL A 100 -1.14 -5.65 -7.07
CA VAL A 100 -0.90 -7.08 -6.88
C VAL A 100 -0.15 -7.38 -5.58
N LEU A 101 0.75 -6.49 -5.15
CA LEU A 101 1.44 -6.64 -3.87
C LEU A 101 0.51 -6.44 -2.67
N GLU A 102 -0.45 -5.53 -2.73
CA GLU A 102 -1.46 -5.33 -1.69
C GLU A 102 -2.36 -6.56 -1.49
N ARG A 103 -2.62 -7.33 -2.56
CA ARG A 103 -3.40 -8.59 -2.48
C ARG A 103 -2.64 -9.79 -1.92
N ARG A 104 -1.37 -9.64 -1.54
CA ARG A 104 -0.60 -10.74 -0.94
C ARG A 104 -1.02 -10.96 0.51
N LEU A 105 -0.95 -12.21 0.97
CA LEU A 105 -1.22 -12.57 2.37
C LEU A 105 -0.39 -11.74 3.36
N GLN A 106 0.88 -11.49 3.06
CA GLN A 106 1.75 -10.63 3.88
C GLN A 106 1.18 -9.23 4.08
N SER A 107 0.75 -8.58 2.99
CA SER A 107 0.18 -7.24 3.01
C SER A 107 -1.16 -7.24 3.72
N ILE A 108 -2.05 -8.19 3.43
CA ILE A 108 -3.37 -8.29 4.07
C ILE A 108 -3.25 -8.50 5.58
N VAL A 109 -2.33 -9.34 6.05
CA VAL A 109 -2.10 -9.57 7.49
C VAL A 109 -1.66 -8.28 8.19
N TYR A 110 -0.81 -7.47 7.54
CA TYR A 110 -0.41 -6.16 8.03
C TYR A 110 -1.58 -5.16 8.00
N ARG A 111 -2.32 -5.06 6.89
CA ARG A 111 -3.47 -4.16 6.73
C ARG A 111 -4.60 -4.47 7.72
N LYS A 112 -4.81 -5.75 8.06
CA LYS A 112 -5.74 -6.20 9.10
C LYS A 112 -5.25 -5.91 10.53
N GLY A 113 -4.03 -5.43 10.71
CA GLY A 113 -3.46 -5.12 12.02
C GLY A 113 -3.18 -6.33 12.90
N LEU A 114 -3.02 -7.52 12.29
CA LEU A 114 -2.56 -8.75 12.96
C LEU A 114 -1.06 -8.71 13.24
N ALA A 115 -0.31 -7.93 12.45
CA ALA A 115 1.10 -7.67 12.64
C ALA A 115 1.37 -6.16 12.66
N ARG A 116 2.41 -5.75 13.40
CA ARG A 116 2.83 -4.35 13.53
C ARG A 116 3.62 -3.86 12.32
N THR A 117 4.37 -4.75 11.68
CA THR A 117 5.20 -4.45 10.50
C THR A 117 5.05 -5.51 9.43
N MET A 118 5.35 -5.16 8.18
CA MET A 118 5.36 -6.09 7.05
C MET A 118 6.35 -7.25 7.25
N SER A 119 7.48 -7.00 7.91
CA SER A 119 8.47 -8.04 8.25
C SER A 119 7.94 -9.00 9.31
N GLN A 120 7.24 -8.50 10.33
CA GLN A 120 6.60 -9.33 11.36
C GLN A 120 5.47 -10.17 10.77
N ALA A 121 4.65 -9.60 9.87
CA ALA A 121 3.64 -10.36 9.13
C ALA A 121 4.25 -11.55 8.41
N ARG A 122 5.40 -11.35 7.75
CA ARG A 122 6.13 -12.42 7.07
C ARG A 122 6.60 -13.51 8.03
N GLN A 123 7.11 -13.14 9.20
CA GLN A 123 7.55 -14.08 10.23
C GLN A 123 6.38 -14.94 10.71
N PHE A 124 5.24 -14.33 11.03
CA PHE A 124 4.04 -15.05 11.48
C PHE A 124 3.53 -16.05 10.45
N ILE A 125 3.57 -15.69 9.16
CA ILE A 125 3.19 -16.58 8.07
C ILE A 125 4.18 -17.76 7.98
N VAL A 126 5.48 -17.49 7.92
CA VAL A 126 6.51 -18.52 7.77
C VAL A 126 6.53 -19.48 8.97
N HIS A 127 6.27 -18.97 10.19
CA HIS A 127 6.19 -19.77 11.42
C HIS A 127 4.83 -20.47 11.60
N ARG A 128 3.93 -20.42 10.61
CA ARG A 128 2.62 -21.09 10.61
C ARG A 128 1.70 -20.66 11.76
N HIS A 129 1.70 -19.36 12.09
CA HIS A 129 0.78 -18.80 13.07
C HIS A 129 -0.53 -18.31 12.43
N ILE A 130 -0.57 -18.17 11.11
CA ILE A 130 -1.73 -17.64 10.38
C ILE A 130 -2.48 -18.76 9.68
N MET A 131 -3.80 -18.67 9.77
CA MET A 131 -4.76 -19.54 9.11
C MET A 131 -5.65 -18.70 8.19
N VAL A 132 -6.01 -19.28 7.04
CA VAL A 132 -7.00 -18.71 6.11
C VAL A 132 -8.11 -19.73 5.95
N LYS A 133 -9.34 -19.35 6.32
CA LYS A 133 -10.44 -20.31 6.54
C LYS A 133 -10.01 -21.33 7.59
N ASP A 134 -9.80 -22.58 7.19
CA ASP A 134 -9.36 -23.68 8.05
C ASP A 134 -7.97 -24.23 7.66
N LYS A 135 -7.25 -23.53 6.76
CA LYS A 135 -5.98 -23.99 6.20
C LYS A 135 -4.82 -23.16 6.71
N GLU A 136 -3.77 -23.83 7.18
CA GLU A 136 -2.50 -23.17 7.48
C GLU A 136 -1.76 -22.81 6.19
N ILE A 137 -1.45 -21.53 6.01
CA ILE A 137 -0.71 -21.03 4.84
C ILE A 137 0.64 -20.51 5.33
N SER A 138 1.73 -21.11 4.85
CA SER A 138 3.11 -20.72 5.20
C SER A 138 3.79 -19.86 4.14
N MET A 139 3.10 -19.56 3.03
CA MET A 139 3.66 -18.81 1.90
C MET A 139 3.21 -17.34 1.92
N PRO A 140 4.10 -16.37 2.20
CA PRO A 140 3.75 -14.94 2.20
C PRO A 140 3.47 -14.37 0.80
N SER A 141 3.83 -15.11 -0.26
CA SER A 141 3.53 -14.78 -1.65
C SER A 141 2.17 -15.28 -2.13
N TYR A 142 1.36 -15.86 -1.24
CA TYR A 142 0.02 -16.29 -1.57
C TYR A 142 -0.84 -15.07 -1.94
N LEU A 143 -1.49 -15.13 -3.11
CA LEU A 143 -2.45 -14.13 -3.55
C LEU A 143 -3.81 -14.49 -2.98
N MET A 144 -4.33 -13.61 -2.14
CA MET A 144 -5.59 -13.82 -1.44
C MET A 144 -6.77 -13.45 -2.34
N SER A 145 -7.79 -14.31 -2.35
CA SER A 145 -9.08 -13.94 -2.93
C SER A 145 -9.85 -12.97 -2.01
N VAL A 146 -10.82 -12.26 -2.57
CA VAL A 146 -11.68 -11.33 -1.80
C VAL A 146 -12.48 -12.06 -0.73
N GLU A 147 -12.98 -13.25 -1.06
CA GLU A 147 -13.79 -14.05 -0.14
C GLU A 147 -12.97 -14.57 1.06
N GLU A 148 -11.72 -14.95 0.82
CA GLU A 148 -10.82 -15.47 1.86
C GLU A 148 -10.27 -14.37 2.76
N GLU A 149 -10.27 -13.12 2.29
CA GLU A 149 -9.70 -12.00 3.01
C GLU A 149 -10.33 -11.86 4.40
N ASN A 150 -11.66 -11.96 4.53
CA ASN A 150 -12.35 -11.85 5.82
C ASN A 150 -12.00 -12.99 6.78
N LEU A 151 -11.63 -14.16 6.27
CA LEU A 151 -11.43 -15.41 7.01
C LEU A 151 -9.96 -15.64 7.42
N VAL A 152 -9.15 -14.57 7.45
CA VAL A 152 -7.77 -14.59 7.95
C VAL A 152 -7.77 -14.42 9.46
N SER A 153 -7.24 -15.41 10.19
CA SER A 153 -7.15 -15.44 11.65
C SER A 153 -5.84 -16.06 12.12
N PHE A 154 -5.57 -16.01 13.43
CA PHE A 154 -4.50 -16.80 14.03
C PHE A 154 -4.95 -18.25 14.17
N LYS A 155 -3.99 -19.15 14.07
CA LYS A 155 -4.18 -20.58 14.37
C LYS A 155 -4.47 -20.74 15.86
N GLU A 156 -5.54 -21.43 16.21
CA GLU A 156 -5.98 -21.63 17.61
C GLU A 156 -4.88 -22.20 18.52
N LYS A 157 -4.06 -23.13 17.99
CA LYS A 157 -2.96 -23.77 18.73
C LYS A 157 -1.69 -22.90 18.80
N SER A 158 -1.67 -21.73 18.16
CA SER A 158 -0.53 -20.82 18.22
C SER A 158 -0.55 -20.03 19.51
N SER A 159 0.62 -19.78 20.10
CA SER A 159 0.78 -18.88 21.24
C SER A 159 0.24 -17.46 20.97
N LEU A 160 0.21 -17.04 19.70
CA LEU A 160 -0.30 -15.73 19.27
C LEU A 160 -1.84 -15.66 19.19
N SER A 161 -2.54 -16.79 19.34
CA SER A 161 -4.00 -16.80 19.43
C SER A 161 -4.49 -16.08 20.68
N ASN A 162 -3.72 -16.15 21.77
CA ASN A 162 -4.02 -15.49 23.02
C ASN A 162 -3.88 -13.97 22.89
N GLU A 163 -4.91 -13.23 23.31
CA GLU A 163 -4.95 -11.76 23.25
C GLU A 163 -3.90 -11.10 24.13
N ASP A 164 -3.60 -11.72 25.28
CA ASP A 164 -2.66 -11.22 26.27
C ASP A 164 -1.18 -11.48 25.92
N HIS A 165 -0.90 -12.13 24.78
CA HIS A 165 0.48 -12.40 24.40
C HIS A 165 1.25 -11.09 24.17
N PRO A 166 2.46 -10.90 24.73
CA PRO A 166 3.18 -9.62 24.71
C PRO A 166 3.40 -9.06 23.29
N GLU A 167 3.63 -9.93 22.31
CA GLU A 167 3.74 -9.51 20.90
C GLU A 167 2.43 -8.97 20.31
N ARG A 168 1.27 -9.47 20.77
CA ARG A 168 -0.05 -9.03 20.30
C ARG A 168 -0.55 -7.79 21.04
N VAL A 169 -0.21 -7.66 22.34
CA VAL A 169 -0.51 -6.46 23.12
C VAL A 169 0.13 -5.27 22.43
N ARG A 170 -0.70 -4.46 21.75
CA ARG A 170 -0.22 -3.27 21.07
C ARG A 170 0.35 -2.34 22.13
N GLU A 171 1.59 -1.90 21.97
CA GLU A 171 2.22 -0.88 22.83
C GLU A 171 1.55 0.50 22.70
N VAL A 172 0.30 0.58 22.23
CA VAL A 172 -0.49 1.81 22.18
C VAL A 172 -0.60 2.41 23.59
N LYS A 173 -0.71 1.57 24.64
CA LYS A 173 -0.67 2.06 26.03
C LYS A 173 0.65 2.74 26.40
N LYS A 174 1.79 2.20 25.98
CA LYS A 174 3.11 2.81 26.25
C LYS A 174 3.34 4.10 25.47
N VAL A 175 2.84 4.22 24.25
CA VAL A 175 2.96 5.45 23.45
C VAL A 175 2.02 6.52 24.00
N GLU A 176 0.78 6.17 24.36
CA GLU A 176 -0.15 7.08 25.03
C GLU A 176 0.36 7.54 26.41
N GLU A 177 0.98 6.65 27.18
CA GLU A 177 1.63 6.99 28.46
C GLU A 177 2.84 7.92 28.25
N LYS A 178 3.69 7.64 27.26
CA LYS A 178 4.83 8.51 26.91
C LYS A 178 4.39 9.89 26.42
N VAL A 179 3.38 9.97 25.55
CA VAL A 179 2.82 11.25 25.08
C VAL A 179 2.19 12.02 26.25
N LYS A 180 1.52 11.33 27.20
CA LYS A 180 1.01 11.97 28.43
C LYS A 180 2.11 12.44 29.38
N GLU A 181 3.23 11.72 29.48
CA GLU A 181 4.40 12.16 30.26
C GLU A 181 5.13 13.35 29.63
N GLU A 182 5.26 13.38 28.30
CA GLU A 182 5.87 14.51 27.58
C GLU A 182 5.00 15.77 27.68
N VAL A 183 3.68 15.65 27.50
CA VAL A 183 2.73 16.78 27.69
C VAL A 183 2.70 17.29 29.15
N LYS A 184 3.03 16.45 30.13
CA LYS A 184 3.21 16.89 31.54
C LYS A 184 4.52 17.67 31.74
N LYS A 185 5.62 17.22 31.13
CA LYS A 185 6.92 17.91 31.19
C LYS A 185 6.89 19.29 30.50
N ASP A 186 6.16 19.42 29.40
CA ASP A 186 6.02 20.70 28.70
C ASP A 186 5.17 21.71 29.49
N LYS A 187 4.21 21.23 30.30
CA LYS A 187 3.42 22.06 31.22
C LYS A 187 4.18 22.47 32.48
N GLU A 188 5.15 21.68 32.92
CA GLU A 188 6.03 22.02 34.05
C GLU A 188 7.12 23.03 33.61
N ASN A 189 7.68 22.88 32.40
CA ASN A 189 8.67 23.81 31.85
C ASN A 189 8.10 25.20 31.49
N THR A 190 6.80 25.32 31.23
CA THR A 190 6.12 26.61 30.99
C THR A 190 5.79 27.38 32.27
N SER A 191 6.06 26.79 33.45
CA SER A 191 5.87 27.45 34.75
C SER A 191 7.15 28.02 35.36
N ILE A 192 8.31 27.83 34.71
CA ILE A 192 9.62 28.31 35.17
C ILE A 192 10.31 29.13 34.08
N THR A 193 9.76 30.32 33.79
CA THR A 193 10.52 31.47 33.30
C THR A 193 9.96 32.75 33.92
N PRO A 194 10.42 33.17 35.11
CA PRO A 194 10.45 34.58 35.42
C PRO A 194 11.67 35.20 34.71
N ILE A 195 11.54 36.43 34.22
CA ILE A 195 12.57 37.28 33.59
C ILE A 195 12.61 37.21 32.05
N SER A 196 11.74 37.99 31.42
CA SER A 196 12.06 38.97 30.36
C SER A 196 10.76 39.59 29.85
N LYS A 197 10.20 40.48 30.66
CA LYS A 197 9.11 41.38 30.28
C LYS A 197 9.67 42.71 29.72
N GLU A 198 10.86 42.67 29.11
CA GLU A 198 11.64 43.85 28.70
C GLU A 198 12.06 43.84 27.22
N LEU A 199 11.53 42.95 26.37
CA LEU A 199 11.90 42.89 24.94
C LEU A 199 10.73 42.93 23.95
N ALA A 200 9.52 43.28 24.42
CA ALA A 200 8.31 43.27 23.58
C ALA A 200 7.62 44.64 23.43
N GLU A 201 8.30 45.74 23.80
CA GLU A 201 7.76 47.11 23.67
C GLU A 201 8.51 47.99 22.64
N GLU A 202 9.46 47.45 21.87
CA GLU A 202 10.28 48.24 20.93
C GLU A 202 10.03 48.02 19.43
N GLU A 203 9.04 47.23 19.01
CA GLU A 203 8.73 47.03 17.57
C GLU A 203 7.35 47.59 17.13
N LEU A 204 6.86 48.63 17.82
CA LEU A 204 5.60 49.33 17.49
C LEU A 204 5.81 50.76 16.96
N THR A 205 7.04 51.15 16.67
CA THR A 205 7.38 52.42 16.04
C THR A 205 8.34 52.14 14.90
N ASP A 206 7.81 51.92 13.71
CA ASP A 206 8.35 52.41 12.42
C ASP A 206 7.50 51.77 11.30
N GLU A 207 7.26 52.54 10.24
CA GLU A 207 6.50 52.19 9.02
C GLU A 207 4.99 52.52 8.96
N GLU A 208 4.56 53.51 9.73
CA GLU A 208 3.44 54.38 9.31
C GLU A 208 4.00 55.68 8.67
N LEU A 209 4.68 55.55 7.53
CA LEU A 209 5.04 56.65 6.62
C LEU A 209 5.13 56.14 5.17
N LEU A 210 3.98 55.85 4.55
CA LEU A 210 3.71 56.33 3.20
C LEU A 210 2.20 56.31 2.95
N SER A 211 1.59 57.46 3.16
CA SER A 211 0.28 57.83 2.63
C SER A 211 0.30 57.81 1.11
N THR A 212 -0.81 57.32 0.55
CA THR A 212 -1.53 57.86 -0.62
C THR A 212 -0.82 57.83 -1.98
N GLU A 213 -1.34 56.99 -2.87
CA GLU A 213 -1.97 57.45 -4.11
C GLU A 213 -2.84 56.30 -4.69
N ASP A 214 -4.16 56.55 -4.67
CA ASP A 214 -5.23 56.19 -5.61
C ASP A 214 -4.89 55.13 -6.71
N VAL A 215 -5.71 54.11 -6.99
CA VAL A 215 -7.03 54.21 -7.64
C VAL A 215 -7.80 52.89 -7.42
N GLU A 216 -8.99 52.95 -6.81
CA GLU A 216 -10.04 51.94 -6.98
C GLU A 216 -11.05 52.40 -8.05
N GLU A 217 -11.34 51.47 -8.97
CA GLU A 217 -12.63 51.22 -9.66
C GLU A 217 -13.07 52.16 -10.82
N PRO A 218 -13.79 51.66 -11.87
CA PRO A 218 -14.94 50.78 -11.68
C PRO A 218 -15.23 49.65 -12.68
N ILE A 219 -16.08 48.77 -12.16
CA ILE A 219 -17.02 47.84 -12.78
C ILE A 219 -17.78 48.49 -13.95
N GLU A 220 -17.80 47.84 -15.11
CA GLU A 220 -18.79 48.08 -16.17
C GLU A 220 -19.83 46.93 -16.19
N GLU A 221 -21.05 47.25 -15.76
CA GLU A 221 -22.28 46.58 -16.17
C GLU A 221 -23.24 47.65 -16.72
N VAL A 222 -23.52 47.71 -18.03
CA VAL A 222 -24.79 48.25 -18.59
C VAL A 222 -25.09 47.67 -20.00
N LYS A 223 -26.13 46.82 -20.03
CA LYS A 223 -27.28 46.67 -20.98
C LYS A 223 -27.14 46.46 -22.49
N GLU A 224 -27.92 45.48 -22.94
CA GLU A 224 -28.91 45.46 -24.04
C GLU A 224 -28.64 46.30 -25.31
N GLU A 225 -28.42 45.60 -26.44
CA GLU A 225 -29.27 45.61 -27.66
C GLU A 225 -28.99 44.35 -28.50
#